data_AF-Q8N0N5-F1
#
_entry.id   AF-Q8N0N5-F1
#
_cell.length_a   1.000
_cell.length_b   1.000
_cell.length_c   1.000
_cell.angle_alpha   90.00
_cell.angle_beta   90.00
_cell.angle_gamma   90.00
#
_symmetry.space_group_name_H-M   'P 1'
#
loop_
_entity.id
_entity.type
_entity.pdbx_description
1 polymer ?
#
loop_
_entity_poly.entity_id
_entity_poly.type
_entity_poly.pdbx_seq_one_letter_code
_entity_poly.pdbx_strand_id
1 'polypeptide(L)' 'MGAKVAGASRIIGVDINPDKAEIAQKFGMTEFVNPKDH' A
#
# COMPACT_ATOMS: atom_id res chain seq x y z
N MET A 1 -4.39 -4.10 11.34
CA MET A 1 -3.06 -3.69 10.81
C MET A 1 -2.09 -4.84 11.04
N GLY A 2 -1.69 -5.57 9.99
CA GLY A 2 -0.83 -6.75 10.10
C GLY A 2 0.65 -6.41 9.97
N ALA A 3 1.11 -6.16 8.74
CA ALA A 3 2.51 -5.86 8.44
C ALA A 3 3.07 -4.66 9.25
N LYS A 4 2.30 -3.57 9.40
CA LYS A 4 2.75 -2.40 10.18
C LYS A 4 2.89 -2.70 11.68
N VAL A 5 2.00 -3.48 12.27
CA VAL A 5 2.10 -3.88 13.69
C VAL A 5 3.22 -4.90 13.89
N ALA A 6 3.48 -5.74 12.89
CA ALA A 6 4.61 -6.67 12.87
C ALA A 6 5.97 -5.98 12.65
N GLY A 7 6.02 -4.64 12.50
CA GLY A 7 7.26 -3.88 12.37
C GLY A 7 7.87 -3.89 10.97
N ALA A 8 7.09 -4.17 9.92
CA ALA A 8 7.60 -4.09 8.55
C ALA A 8 8.05 -2.65 8.23
N SER A 9 9.29 -2.49 7.75
CA SER A 9 9.85 -1.20 7.36
C SER A 9 9.33 -0.70 6.02
N ARG A 10 8.86 -1.61 5.15
CA ARG A 10 8.30 -1.31 3.83
C ARG A 10 7.05 -2.16 3.59
N ILE A 11 5.99 -1.53 3.11
CA ILE A 11 4.70 -2.16 2.79
C ILE A 11 4.26 -1.65 1.42
N ILE A 12 4.38 -2.50 0.40
CA ILE A 12 4.05 -2.19 -0.98
C ILE A 12 2.62 -2.68 -1.26
N GLY A 13 1.70 -1.76 -1.53
CA GLY A 13 0.37 -2.09 -2.04
C GLY A 13 0.37 -2.13 -3.56
N VAL A 14 -0.19 -3.20 -4.12
CA VAL A 14 -0.35 -3.35 -5.57
C VAL A 14 -1.84 -3.43 -5.87
N ASP A 15 -2.39 -2.42 -6.54
CA ASP A 15 -3.80 -2.40 -6.96
C ASP A 15 -3.95 -1.58 -8.24
N ILE A 16 -4.92 -1.94 -9.07
CA ILE A 16 -5.24 -1.22 -10.32
C ILE A 16 -6.12 0.01 -10.09
N ASN A 17 -6.74 0.12 -8.92
CA ASN A 17 -7.56 1.26 -8.54
C ASN A 17 -6.73 2.26 -7.71
N PRO A 18 -6.37 3.44 -8.26
CA PRO A 18 -5.57 4.44 -7.55
C PRO A 18 -6.30 5.05 -6.35
N ASP A 19 -7.64 5.06 -6.33
CA ASP A 19 -8.43 5.64 -5.23
C ASP A 19 -8.22 4.87 -3.91
N LYS A 20 -7.80 3.61 -4.00
CA LYS A 20 -7.49 2.79 -2.82
C LYS A 20 -6.15 3.13 -2.18
N ALA A 21 -5.29 3.92 -2.84
CA ALA A 21 -3.98 4.26 -2.30
C ALA A 21 -4.10 5.09 -1.01
N GLU A 22 -5.04 6.04 -0.96
CA GLU A 22 -5.22 6.93 0.21
C GLU A 22 -5.62 6.12 1.45
N ILE A 23 -6.59 5.20 1.30
CA ILE A 23 -7.01 4.35 2.41
C ILE A 23 -5.90 3.39 2.81
N ALA A 24 -5.19 2.79 1.86
CA ALA A 24 -4.08 1.87 2.14
C ALA A 24 -2.93 2.56 2.91
N GLN A 25 -2.63 3.83 2.62
CA GLN A 25 -1.65 4.62 3.39
C GLN A 25 -2.08 4.77 4.86
N LYS A 26 -3.37 5.02 5.13
CA LYS A 26 -3.90 5.07 6.51
C LYS A 26 -3.72 3.74 7.25
N PHE A 27 -3.76 2.61 6.52
CA PHE A 27 -3.50 1.27 7.05
C PHE A 27 -2.02 0.89 7.20
N GLY A 28 -1.09 1.77 6.80
CA GLY A 28 0.35 1.57 6.96
C GLY A 28 1.12 1.25 5.68
N MET A 29 0.49 1.29 4.52
CA MET A 29 1.18 1.17 3.24
C MET A 29 2.18 2.32 3.05
N THR A 30 3.40 2.00 2.62
CA THR A 30 4.47 2.98 2.37
C THR A 30 4.65 3.27 0.88
N GLU A 31 4.29 2.33 0.01
CA GLU A 31 4.47 2.42 -1.43
C GLU A 31 3.23 1.86 -2.13
N PHE A 32 2.82 2.48 -3.25
CA PHE A 32 1.71 2.03 -4.07
C PHE A 32 2.18 1.81 -5.50
N VAL A 33 1.79 0.70 -6.11
CA VAL A 33 2.09 0.36 -7.51
C VAL A 33 0.79 -0.01 -8.21
N ASN A 34 0.53 0.64 -9.35
CA ASN A 34 -0.53 0.26 -10.26
C ASN A 34 0.09 -0.44 -11.49
N PRO A 35 -0.17 -1.74 -11.70
CA PRO A 35 0.36 -2.48 -12.84
C PRO A 35 -0.07 -1.97 -14.21
N LYS A 36 -1.04 -1.06 -14.31
CA LYS A 36 -1.45 -0.45 -15.58
C LYS A 36 -0.62 0.77 -15.96
N ASP A 37 0.11 1.33 -15.01
CA ASP A 37 0.93 2.53 -15.21
C ASP A 37 2.39 2.17 -15.57
N HIS A 38 2.68 0.86 -15.75
CA HIS A 38 3.99 0.28 -16.04
C HIS A 38 3.87 -0.82 -17.12
#